data_AF-A0A7X6VAG5-F1
#
_entry.id   AF-A0A7X6VAG5-F1
#
_cell.length_a   1.000
_cell.length_b   1.000
_cell.length_c   1.000
_cell.angle_alpha   90.00
_cell.angle_beta   90.00
_cell.angle_gamma   90.00
#
_symmetry.space_group_name_H-M   'P 1'
#
loop_
_entity.id
_entity.type
_entity.pdbx_description
1 polymer ?
#
loop_
_entity_poly.entity_id
_entity_poly.type
_entity_poly.pdbx_seq_one_letter_code
_entity_poly.pdbx_strand_id
1 'polypeptide(L)'
;TFVGHISCTGKLQENETFLLDGKVEALDAELDFGSKISFNARGEILITNYIEMAEQQLDLSILPVIFPELDGISLHVNAKTTGDYTYYRNSGKGSMEITLSDGSLSWPEKQLEADSIHFTFSLPNFPALVSDSQVIRFKNFKYGKIEVESGRFGYRMYSPTVWFIDNTTLNWCGGKIRGESMRLSPENRRTRITLHADRLKLSELLHQIGIGTDSGGTGTISGTIPAIISKEEGIVFRDAYLYSTPGEEGRIELIPSQTVLDSTEGSIESALAVDALKNFSYSWVKIGLNTQDETLTAKFEMDGKPADELYYSVGKDGIVRSKNPVKFKGIKLDVSFNLPLNETLFLFTE
;
A
#
# COMPACT_ATOMS: atom_id res chain seq x y z
N THR A 1 4.86 20.48 -25.53
CA THR A 1 5.80 20.01 -26.55
C THR A 1 7.03 19.49 -25.85
N PHE A 2 7.22 18.18 -25.82
CA PHE A 2 8.40 17.55 -25.26
C PHE A 2 9.54 17.66 -26.27
N VAL A 3 10.70 18.15 -25.85
CA VAL A 3 11.89 18.26 -26.70
C VAL A 3 12.96 17.38 -26.09
N GLY A 4 13.24 16.25 -26.74
CA GLY A 4 14.41 15.44 -26.47
C GLY A 4 15.51 15.79 -27.45
N HIS A 5 16.76 15.85 -26.98
CA HIS A 5 17.93 16.02 -27.83
C HIS A 5 18.60 14.66 -28.03
N ILE A 6 18.84 14.29 -29.29
CA ILE A 6 19.55 13.06 -29.64
C ILE A 6 20.80 13.46 -30.41
N SER A 7 21.95 12.99 -29.93
CA SER A 7 23.22 13.11 -30.64
C SER A 7 23.78 11.71 -30.90
N CYS A 8 24.38 11.50 -32.07
CA CYS A 8 25.00 10.21 -32.40
C CYS A 8 26.18 10.38 -33.34
N THR A 9 27.13 9.47 -33.22
CA THR A 9 28.30 9.36 -34.08
C THR A 9 28.41 7.94 -34.62
N GLY A 10 28.65 7.81 -35.92
CA GLY A 10 28.82 6.53 -36.61
C GLY A 10 30.23 6.40 -37.17
N LYS A 11 30.84 5.22 -37.05
CA LYS A 11 32.17 4.90 -37.59
C LYS A 11 32.19 3.52 -38.23
N LEU A 12 32.67 3.45 -39.47
CA LEU A 12 32.98 2.20 -40.15
C LEU A 12 34.43 1.79 -39.82
N GLN A 13 34.62 0.57 -39.33
CA GLN A 13 35.93 -0.02 -39.02
C GLN A 13 36.49 -0.83 -40.20
N GLU A 14 37.80 -1.07 -40.19
CA GLU A 14 38.53 -1.81 -41.25
C GLU A 14 38.01 -3.25 -41.47
N ASN A 15 37.29 -3.82 -40.51
CA ASN A 15 36.73 -5.17 -40.53
C ASN A 15 35.23 -5.21 -40.92
N GLU A 16 34.74 -4.21 -41.66
CA GLU A 16 33.32 -4.07 -42.05
C GLU A 16 32.34 -4.00 -40.86
N THR A 17 32.84 -3.67 -39.67
CA THR A 17 32.00 -3.39 -38.50
C THR A 17 31.61 -1.92 -38.49
N PHE A 18 30.32 -1.63 -38.34
CA PHE A 18 29.82 -0.28 -38.11
C PHE A 18 29.50 -0.10 -36.62
N LEU A 19 30.09 0.92 -36.02
CA LEU A 19 29.83 1.34 -34.64
C LEU A 19 28.98 2.61 -34.66
N LEU A 20 27.96 2.64 -33.80
CA LEU A 20 27.13 3.77 -33.49
C LEU A 20 27.23 4.02 -31.99
N ASP A 21 27.52 5.24 -31.58
CA ASP A 21 27.49 5.66 -30.18
C ASP A 21 26.79 7.01 -30.10
N GLY A 22 25.90 7.19 -29.13
CA GLY A 22 25.10 8.39 -29.02
C GLY A 22 24.56 8.64 -27.62
N LYS A 23 23.96 9.81 -27.46
CA LYS A 23 23.33 10.28 -26.23
C LYS A 23 21.91 10.74 -26.50
N VAL A 24 21.03 10.48 -25.57
CA VAL A 24 19.66 11.02 -25.51
C VAL A 24 19.54 11.85 -24.24
N GLU A 25 19.16 13.11 -24.37
CA GLU A 25 18.80 14.00 -23.27
C GLU A 25 17.31 14.27 -23.34
N ALA A 26 16.57 13.77 -22.34
CA ALA A 26 15.12 13.71 -22.33
C ALA A 26 14.61 13.58 -20.90
N LEU A 27 13.57 14.35 -20.52
CA LEU A 27 12.94 14.26 -19.18
C LEU A 27 13.96 14.45 -18.03
N ASP A 28 14.87 15.42 -18.19
CA ASP A 28 16.00 15.65 -17.28
C ASP A 28 16.92 14.44 -17.06
N ALA A 29 16.83 13.44 -17.96
CA ALA A 29 17.69 12.28 -17.99
C ALA A 29 18.67 12.33 -19.16
N GLU A 30 19.93 12.02 -18.90
CA GLU A 30 20.94 11.72 -19.92
C GLU A 30 21.11 10.20 -20.04
N LEU A 31 20.96 9.65 -21.24
CA LEU A 31 21.13 8.23 -21.54
C LEU A 31 22.15 8.03 -22.66
N ASP A 32 23.10 7.13 -22.45
CA ASP A 32 23.99 6.63 -23.48
C ASP A 32 23.32 5.48 -24.23
N PHE A 33 23.53 5.41 -25.54
CA PHE A 33 23.15 4.26 -26.34
C PHE A 33 24.22 3.97 -27.39
N GLY A 34 24.23 2.74 -27.88
CA GLY A 34 25.09 2.40 -29.00
C GLY A 34 24.69 1.12 -29.69
N SER A 35 25.31 0.91 -30.85
CA SER A 35 25.08 -0.26 -31.70
C SER A 35 26.38 -0.68 -32.36
N LYS A 36 26.63 -1.98 -32.36
CA LYS A 36 27.67 -2.64 -33.15
C LYS A 36 27.00 -3.51 -34.20
N ILE A 37 27.16 -3.14 -35.46
CA ILE A 37 26.67 -3.88 -36.61
C ILE A 37 27.88 -4.56 -37.27
N SER A 38 27.82 -5.87 -37.43
CA SER A 38 28.88 -6.66 -38.06
C SER A 38 28.31 -7.70 -39.00
N PHE A 39 29.12 -8.13 -39.95
CA PHE A 39 28.78 -9.21 -40.88
C PHE A 39 29.63 -10.43 -40.55
N ASN A 40 29.02 -11.61 -40.50
CA ASN A 40 29.79 -12.85 -40.36
C ASN A 40 30.33 -13.33 -41.72
N ALA A 41 31.14 -14.40 -41.72
CA ALA A 41 31.72 -14.98 -42.93
C ALA A 41 30.69 -15.48 -43.98
N ARG A 42 29.41 -15.56 -43.63
CA ARG A 42 28.30 -15.93 -44.53
C ARG A 42 27.50 -14.70 -44.99
N GLY A 43 27.94 -13.49 -44.66
CA GLY A 43 27.23 -12.24 -44.97
C GLY A 43 26.01 -11.97 -44.08
N GLU A 44 25.85 -12.70 -42.98
CA GLU A 44 24.71 -12.52 -42.08
C GLU A 44 24.98 -11.39 -41.09
N ILE A 45 23.96 -10.58 -40.84
CA ILE A 45 24.05 -9.41 -39.97
C ILE A 45 23.95 -9.86 -38.50
N LEU A 46 24.88 -9.38 -37.68
CA LEU A 46 24.84 -9.39 -36.23
C LEU A 46 24.78 -7.94 -35.73
N ILE A 47 23.73 -7.59 -35.00
CA ILE A 47 23.56 -6.28 -34.37
C ILE A 47 23.56 -6.46 -32.87
N THR A 48 24.43 -5.77 -32.15
CA THR A 48 24.42 -5.70 -30.69
C THR A 48 24.19 -4.26 -30.27
N ASN A 49 23.14 -4.01 -29.51
CA ASN A 49 22.76 -2.68 -29.04
C ASN A 49 22.88 -2.63 -27.53
N TYR A 50 23.11 -1.43 -27.00
CA TYR A 50 22.99 -1.15 -25.58
C TYR A 50 22.28 0.18 -25.34
N ILE A 51 21.68 0.29 -24.16
CA ILE A 51 21.25 1.54 -23.56
C ILE A 51 21.74 1.54 -22.12
N GLU A 52 22.26 2.66 -21.67
CA GLU A 52 22.74 2.84 -20.31
C GLU A 52 22.39 4.23 -19.82
N MET A 53 21.95 4.29 -18.58
CA MET A 53 21.71 5.51 -17.84
C MET A 53 22.36 5.31 -16.49
N ALA A 54 23.47 6.01 -16.26
CA ALA A 54 24.09 6.06 -14.94
C ALA A 54 23.09 6.59 -13.90
N GLU A 55 23.31 6.28 -12.63
CA GLU A 55 22.42 6.76 -11.58
C GLU A 55 22.40 8.30 -11.57
N GLN A 56 21.22 8.87 -11.75
CA GLN A 56 21.01 10.32 -11.75
C GLN A 56 19.66 10.66 -11.10
N GLN A 57 19.59 11.86 -10.54
CA GLN A 57 18.36 12.39 -9.97
C GLN A 57 17.41 12.82 -11.08
N LEU A 58 16.17 12.34 -11.02
CA LEU A 58 15.10 12.73 -11.92
C LEU A 58 13.98 13.38 -11.12
N ASP A 59 13.56 14.55 -11.60
CA ASP A 59 12.30 15.18 -11.22
C ASP A 59 11.24 14.81 -12.28
N LEU A 60 10.31 13.95 -11.90
CA LEU A 60 9.28 13.44 -12.80
C LEU A 60 8.01 14.31 -12.76
N SER A 61 8.14 15.59 -12.42
CA SER A 61 7.06 16.61 -12.54
C SER A 61 6.52 16.78 -13.96
N ILE A 62 7.18 16.20 -14.96
CA ILE A 62 6.70 16.12 -16.35
C ILE A 62 5.61 15.06 -16.57
N LEU A 63 5.44 14.10 -15.65
CA LEU A 63 4.48 13.01 -15.78
C LEU A 63 3.05 13.48 -16.11
N PRO A 64 2.48 14.54 -15.49
CA PRO A 64 1.15 15.06 -15.84
C PRO A 64 1.01 15.51 -17.30
N VAL A 65 2.11 15.92 -17.95
CA VAL A 65 2.10 16.33 -19.37
C VAL A 65 1.95 15.11 -20.29
N ILE A 66 2.45 13.95 -19.87
CA ILE A 66 2.40 12.69 -20.61
C ILE A 66 1.11 11.93 -20.27
N PHE A 67 0.75 11.94 -18.99
CA PHE A 67 -0.37 11.22 -18.39
C PHE A 67 -1.21 12.23 -17.59
N PRO A 68 -2.20 12.88 -18.22
CA PRO A 68 -3.05 13.88 -17.55
C PRO A 68 -3.73 13.36 -16.28
N GLU A 69 -3.96 12.05 -16.18
CA GLU A 69 -4.49 11.37 -14.99
C GLU A 69 -3.58 11.44 -13.76
N LEU A 70 -2.33 11.88 -13.93
CA LEU A 70 -1.36 12.07 -12.85
C LEU A 70 -1.24 13.54 -12.41
N ASP A 71 -2.18 14.40 -12.78
CA ASP A 71 -2.15 15.80 -12.37
C ASP A 71 -2.03 15.97 -10.84
N GLY A 72 -1.21 16.94 -10.43
CA GLY A 72 -0.88 17.18 -9.02
C GLY A 72 0.08 16.18 -8.36
N ILE A 73 0.60 15.19 -9.09
CA ILE A 73 1.66 14.29 -8.59
C ILE A 73 3.02 14.97 -8.63
N SER A 74 3.84 14.75 -7.60
CA SER A 74 5.26 15.05 -7.56
C SER A 74 6.02 13.77 -7.23
N LEU A 75 7.00 13.42 -8.06
CA LEU A 75 7.82 12.23 -7.91
C LEU A 75 9.29 12.57 -8.17
N HIS A 76 10.11 12.42 -7.15
CA HIS A 76 11.56 12.59 -7.24
C HIS A 76 12.23 11.25 -6.99
N VAL A 77 13.20 10.86 -7.83
CA VAL A 77 13.86 9.55 -7.73
C VAL A 77 15.32 9.63 -8.16
N ASN A 78 16.17 8.78 -7.60
CA ASN A 78 17.41 8.39 -8.27
C ASN A 78 17.06 7.27 -9.26
N ALA A 79 17.45 7.39 -10.52
CA ALA A 79 17.13 6.40 -11.53
C ALA A 79 18.39 5.92 -12.24
N LYS A 80 18.44 4.62 -12.52
CA LYS A 80 19.48 3.95 -13.30
C LYS A 80 18.81 2.99 -14.28
N THR A 81 19.31 2.91 -15.50
CA THR A 81 18.81 1.96 -16.50
C THR A 81 19.97 1.28 -17.22
N THR A 82 19.82 0.00 -17.52
CA THR A 82 20.73 -0.72 -18.40
C THR A 82 19.92 -1.64 -19.30
N GLY A 83 20.33 -1.78 -20.55
CA GLY A 83 19.75 -2.76 -21.44
C GLY A 83 20.70 -3.13 -22.55
N ASP A 84 20.57 -4.36 -23.02
CA ASP A 84 21.29 -4.89 -24.16
C ASP A 84 20.32 -5.60 -25.10
N TYR A 85 20.62 -5.59 -26.39
CA TYR A 85 19.84 -6.35 -27.36
C TYR A 85 20.68 -6.81 -28.53
N THR A 86 20.77 -8.11 -28.70
CA THR A 86 21.45 -8.75 -29.82
C THR A 86 20.45 -9.34 -30.81
N TYR A 87 20.59 -8.97 -32.08
CA TYR A 87 19.81 -9.48 -33.20
C TYR A 87 20.71 -10.29 -34.15
N TYR A 88 20.30 -11.52 -34.43
CA TYR A 88 21.00 -12.44 -35.33
C TYR A 88 20.02 -13.43 -35.97
N ARG A 89 20.10 -13.64 -37.29
CA ARG A 89 19.29 -14.62 -38.06
C ARG A 89 17.79 -14.60 -37.70
N ASN A 90 17.17 -13.43 -37.73
CA ASN A 90 15.75 -13.22 -37.40
C ASN A 90 15.37 -13.60 -35.95
N SER A 91 16.33 -13.73 -35.06
CA SER A 91 16.13 -13.92 -33.63
C SER A 91 16.77 -12.77 -32.86
N GLY A 92 16.05 -12.28 -31.85
CA GLY A 92 16.54 -11.27 -30.93
C GLY A 92 16.61 -11.82 -29.51
N LYS A 93 17.65 -11.46 -28.76
CA LYS A 93 17.72 -11.69 -27.32
C LYS A 93 18.44 -10.53 -26.67
N GLY A 94 17.97 -10.13 -25.51
CA GLY A 94 18.55 -9.05 -24.73
C GLY A 94 18.04 -9.08 -23.29
N SER A 95 18.45 -8.06 -22.56
CA SER A 95 17.93 -7.77 -21.23
C SER A 95 17.65 -6.28 -21.07
N MET A 96 16.78 -5.94 -20.14
CA MET A 96 16.52 -4.55 -19.75
C MET A 96 16.31 -4.52 -18.24
N GLU A 97 16.86 -3.53 -17.57
CA GLU A 97 16.68 -3.28 -16.15
C GLU A 97 16.55 -1.78 -15.90
N ILE A 98 15.57 -1.41 -15.08
CA ILE A 98 15.37 -0.07 -14.55
C ILE A 98 15.37 -0.19 -13.03
N THR A 99 16.17 0.63 -12.36
CA THR A 99 16.19 0.76 -10.92
C THR A 99 15.86 2.19 -10.53
N LEU A 100 14.90 2.35 -9.63
CA LEU A 100 14.56 3.59 -8.96
C LEU A 100 14.95 3.43 -7.48
N SER A 101 15.72 4.37 -6.95
CA SER A 101 16.23 4.42 -5.58
C SER A 101 15.86 5.75 -4.93
N ASP A 102 15.72 5.73 -3.60
CA ASP A 102 15.44 6.89 -2.75
C ASP A 102 14.30 7.78 -3.26
N GLY A 103 13.25 7.16 -3.79
CA GLY A 103 12.12 7.89 -4.34
C GLY A 103 11.26 8.54 -3.28
N SER A 104 10.80 9.77 -3.54
CA SER A 104 9.74 10.45 -2.80
C SER A 104 8.55 10.74 -3.71
N LEU A 105 7.37 10.44 -3.21
CA LEU A 105 6.09 10.65 -3.88
C LEU A 105 5.22 11.55 -3.00
N SER A 106 4.65 12.59 -3.61
CA SER A 106 3.60 13.40 -2.99
C SER A 106 2.48 13.64 -3.99
N TRP A 107 1.25 13.39 -3.56
CA TRP A 107 0.04 13.72 -4.31
C TRP A 107 -1.01 14.28 -3.34
N PRO A 108 -0.92 15.59 -3.04
CA PRO A 108 -1.71 16.22 -1.98
C PRO A 108 -3.23 16.09 -2.17
N GLU A 109 -3.70 16.23 -3.41
CA GLU A 109 -5.13 16.13 -3.75
C GLU A 109 -5.72 14.76 -3.40
N LYS A 110 -4.89 13.72 -3.48
CA LYS A 110 -5.26 12.33 -3.20
C LYS A 110 -4.78 11.87 -1.82
N GLN A 111 -4.25 12.81 -1.01
CA GLN A 111 -3.71 12.57 0.33
C GLN A 111 -2.73 11.39 0.37
N LEU A 112 -1.90 11.28 -0.67
CA LEU A 112 -0.96 10.18 -0.86
C LEU A 112 0.48 10.70 -0.73
N GLU A 113 1.25 10.08 0.14
CA GLU A 113 2.67 10.38 0.33
C GLU A 113 3.44 9.06 0.54
N ALA A 114 4.66 8.98 0.03
CA ALA A 114 5.54 7.84 0.29
C ALA A 114 7.01 8.23 0.15
N ASP A 115 7.85 7.66 1.01
CA ASP A 115 9.29 7.95 1.06
C ASP A 115 10.14 6.70 0.83
N SER A 116 11.42 6.92 0.52
CA SER A 116 12.41 5.84 0.39
C SER A 116 11.93 4.72 -0.54
N ILE A 117 11.24 5.10 -1.62
CA ILE A 117 10.72 4.16 -2.61
C ILE A 117 11.91 3.56 -3.33
N HIS A 118 11.97 2.23 -3.34
CA HIS A 118 12.95 1.47 -4.09
C HIS A 118 12.23 0.45 -4.97
N PHE A 119 12.44 0.56 -6.27
CA PHE A 119 11.77 -0.25 -7.27
C PHE A 119 12.79 -0.73 -8.29
N THR A 120 12.81 -2.03 -8.55
CA THR A 120 13.60 -2.61 -9.65
C THR A 120 12.66 -3.32 -10.59
N PHE A 121 12.79 -3.05 -11.89
CA PHE A 121 12.08 -3.74 -12.96
C PHE A 121 13.07 -4.26 -14.02
N SER A 122 13.09 -5.57 -14.21
CA SER A 122 14.00 -6.29 -15.08
C SER A 122 13.27 -7.27 -15.99
N LEU A 123 13.68 -7.29 -17.26
CA LEU A 123 13.28 -8.23 -18.30
C LEU A 123 14.53 -8.99 -18.75
N PRO A 124 14.87 -10.14 -18.15
CA PRO A 124 16.12 -10.83 -18.40
C PRO A 124 16.21 -11.50 -19.78
N ASN A 125 15.08 -11.62 -20.49
CA ASN A 125 14.99 -12.26 -21.80
C ASN A 125 14.20 -11.42 -22.82
N PHE A 126 14.45 -10.11 -22.88
CA PHE A 126 13.86 -9.21 -23.87
C PHE A 126 14.11 -9.75 -25.30
N PRO A 127 13.11 -9.78 -26.20
CA PRO A 127 11.84 -9.08 -26.18
C PRO A 127 10.70 -9.85 -25.51
N ALA A 128 10.97 -11.01 -24.88
CA ALA A 128 9.94 -11.68 -24.09
C ALA A 128 9.58 -10.78 -22.89
N LEU A 129 8.32 -10.37 -22.83
CA LEU A 129 7.78 -9.50 -21.78
C LEU A 129 7.41 -10.32 -20.54
N VAL A 130 8.42 -10.94 -19.95
CA VAL A 130 8.34 -11.75 -18.73
C VAL A 130 9.47 -11.32 -17.81
N SER A 131 9.16 -11.11 -16.53
CA SER A 131 10.16 -10.82 -15.51
C SER A 131 10.39 -12.01 -14.59
N ASP A 132 11.54 -12.02 -13.94
CA ASP A 132 11.77 -12.84 -12.74
C ASP A 132 11.04 -12.22 -11.52
N SER A 133 11.21 -12.82 -10.34
CA SER A 133 10.71 -12.23 -9.09
C SER A 133 11.57 -11.04 -8.70
N GLN A 134 10.90 -9.93 -8.41
CA GLN A 134 11.49 -8.62 -8.15
C GLN A 134 10.83 -8.01 -6.93
N VAL A 135 11.35 -6.86 -6.49
CA VAL A 135 10.94 -6.27 -5.23
C VAL A 135 10.67 -4.78 -5.42
N ILE A 136 9.58 -4.33 -4.80
CA ILE A 136 9.39 -2.93 -4.44
C ILE A 136 9.41 -2.80 -2.91
N ARG A 137 10.06 -1.74 -2.42
CA ARG A 137 10.08 -1.35 -1.00
C ARG A 137 9.75 0.13 -0.86
N PHE A 138 9.22 0.51 0.29
CA PHE A 138 9.00 1.90 0.66
C PHE A 138 9.07 2.06 2.19
N LYS A 139 9.16 3.30 2.64
CA LYS A 139 8.92 3.72 4.03
C LYS A 139 7.86 4.81 4.05
N ASN A 140 7.23 5.00 5.20
CA ASN A 140 6.29 6.09 5.46
C ASN A 140 5.24 6.26 4.35
N PHE A 141 4.52 5.19 4.02
CA PHE A 141 3.41 5.32 3.09
C PHE A 141 2.21 5.86 3.82
N LYS A 142 1.70 7.00 3.38
CA LYS A 142 0.50 7.62 3.90
C LYS A 142 -0.53 7.71 2.79
N TYR A 143 -1.75 7.31 3.11
CA TYR A 143 -2.90 7.43 2.23
C TYR A 143 -4.14 7.76 3.06
N GLY A 144 -4.58 9.01 2.98
CA GLY A 144 -5.63 9.53 3.85
C GLY A 144 -5.25 9.38 5.33
N LYS A 145 -6.05 8.60 6.07
CA LYS A 145 -5.79 8.26 7.50
C LYS A 145 -4.91 7.03 7.69
N ILE A 146 -4.63 6.29 6.62
CA ILE A 146 -3.80 5.09 6.70
C ILE A 146 -2.34 5.48 6.62
N GLU A 147 -1.57 5.04 7.60
CA GLU A 147 -0.12 5.23 7.64
C GLU A 147 0.53 3.87 7.87
N VAL A 148 1.35 3.46 6.91
CA VAL A 148 2.10 2.20 6.89
C VAL A 148 3.58 2.55 7.04
N GLU A 149 4.22 2.08 8.11
CA GLU A 149 5.59 2.51 8.44
C GLU A 149 6.59 2.05 7.37
N SER A 150 6.37 0.86 6.80
CA SER A 150 7.15 0.37 5.66
C SER A 150 6.51 -0.85 5.02
N GLY A 151 6.84 -1.09 3.76
CA GLY A 151 6.38 -2.26 3.04
C GLY A 151 7.41 -2.85 2.10
N ARG A 152 7.20 -4.12 1.81
CA ARG A 152 7.94 -4.92 0.83
C ARG A 152 6.93 -5.78 0.08
N PHE A 153 6.92 -5.63 -1.24
CA PHE A 153 6.20 -6.53 -2.12
C PHE A 153 7.17 -7.25 -3.03
N GLY A 154 7.11 -8.58 -3.03
CA GLY A 154 7.70 -9.40 -4.09
C GLY A 154 6.71 -9.51 -5.23
N TYR A 155 7.14 -9.22 -6.46
CA TYR A 155 6.26 -9.21 -7.61
C TYR A 155 6.95 -9.76 -8.86
N ARG A 156 6.15 -10.15 -9.85
CA ARG A 156 6.63 -10.54 -11.18
C ARG A 156 5.59 -10.27 -12.25
N MET A 157 6.05 -9.96 -13.45
CA MET A 157 5.23 -9.82 -14.64
C MET A 157 5.32 -11.10 -15.46
N TYR A 158 4.19 -11.81 -15.61
CA TYR A 158 4.09 -12.96 -16.51
C TYR A 158 3.78 -12.51 -17.95
N SER A 159 3.03 -11.43 -18.08
CA SER A 159 2.80 -10.68 -19.33
C SER A 159 2.35 -9.26 -18.96
N PRO A 160 2.30 -8.30 -19.90
CA PRO A 160 1.85 -6.94 -19.60
C PRO A 160 0.49 -6.85 -18.90
N THR A 161 -0.39 -7.83 -19.10
CA THR A 161 -1.76 -7.89 -18.52
C THR A 161 -1.89 -8.85 -17.34
N VAL A 162 -0.82 -9.58 -16.99
CA VAL A 162 -0.83 -10.60 -15.93
C VAL A 162 0.39 -10.45 -15.04
N TRP A 163 0.14 -9.97 -13.83
CA TRP A 163 1.14 -9.73 -12.81
C TRP A 163 0.82 -10.58 -11.58
N PHE A 164 1.84 -10.90 -10.81
CA PHE A 164 1.70 -11.58 -9.53
C PHE A 164 2.39 -10.76 -8.47
N ILE A 165 1.73 -10.61 -7.33
CA ILE A 165 2.40 -10.32 -6.07
C ILE A 165 2.65 -11.69 -5.43
N ASP A 166 3.92 -12.07 -5.30
CA ASP A 166 4.33 -13.35 -4.75
C ASP A 166 4.36 -13.33 -3.22
N ASN A 167 4.73 -12.18 -2.64
CA ASN A 167 4.69 -11.96 -1.19
C ASN A 167 4.44 -10.49 -0.86
N THR A 168 3.77 -10.28 0.26
CA THR A 168 3.56 -8.95 0.85
C THR A 168 3.99 -8.97 2.29
N THR A 169 4.78 -7.99 2.72
CA THR A 169 5.07 -7.74 4.13
C THR A 169 5.00 -6.25 4.40
N LEU A 170 4.12 -5.85 5.31
CA LEU A 170 4.01 -4.48 5.78
C LEU A 170 4.29 -4.44 7.27
N ASN A 171 4.93 -3.37 7.74
CA ASN A 171 4.79 -2.95 9.12
C ASN A 171 3.61 -1.98 9.13
N TRP A 172 2.65 -2.21 10.03
CA TRP A 172 1.45 -1.38 10.19
C TRP A 172 0.97 -1.43 11.64
N CYS A 173 0.53 -0.30 12.20
CA CYS A 173 0.03 -0.20 13.59
C CYS A 173 0.99 -0.86 14.61
N GLY A 174 2.30 -0.66 14.45
CA GLY A 174 3.33 -1.25 15.32
C GLY A 174 3.48 -2.78 15.24
N GLY A 175 2.71 -3.45 14.38
CA GLY A 175 2.77 -4.89 14.14
C GLY A 175 3.17 -5.23 12.71
N LYS A 176 2.85 -6.46 12.28
CA LYS A 176 3.16 -6.94 10.91
C LYS A 176 1.91 -7.41 10.18
N ILE A 177 1.83 -7.05 8.91
CA ILE A 177 0.89 -7.62 7.95
C ILE A 177 1.64 -8.50 6.96
N ARG A 178 1.10 -9.68 6.68
CA ARG A 178 1.57 -10.58 5.61
C ARG A 178 0.44 -10.86 4.64
N GLY A 179 0.67 -10.68 3.35
CA GLY A 179 -0.33 -11.01 2.33
C GLY A 179 -0.04 -12.33 1.65
N GLU A 180 -1.10 -13.02 1.24
CA GLU A 180 -1.01 -14.18 0.35
C GLU A 180 -0.57 -13.77 -1.06
N SER A 181 -0.10 -14.74 -1.84
CA SER A 181 0.17 -14.49 -3.26
C SER A 181 -1.13 -14.21 -4.00
N MET A 182 -1.12 -13.16 -4.82
CA MET A 182 -2.29 -12.72 -5.56
C MET A 182 -1.93 -12.41 -7.01
N ARG A 183 -2.88 -12.70 -7.90
CA ARG A 183 -2.80 -12.31 -9.30
C ARG A 183 -3.39 -10.91 -9.44
N LEU A 184 -2.59 -9.99 -9.96
CA LEU A 184 -3.03 -8.68 -10.41
C LEU A 184 -3.27 -8.75 -11.92
N SER A 185 -4.43 -8.29 -12.35
CA SER A 185 -4.69 -8.07 -13.77
C SER A 185 -5.18 -6.64 -13.91
N PRO A 186 -4.48 -5.78 -14.66
CA PRO A 186 -4.91 -4.40 -14.88
C PRO A 186 -6.32 -4.29 -15.47
N GLU A 187 -6.78 -5.32 -16.20
CA GLU A 187 -8.14 -5.39 -16.75
C GLU A 187 -9.19 -5.81 -15.70
N ASN A 188 -8.77 -6.50 -14.63
CA ASN A 188 -9.68 -6.95 -13.59
C ASN A 188 -9.98 -5.81 -12.61
N ARG A 189 -11.24 -5.38 -12.59
CA ARG A 189 -11.71 -4.30 -11.71
C ARG A 189 -11.79 -4.69 -10.24
N ARG A 190 -11.71 -5.98 -9.88
CA ARG A 190 -11.84 -6.45 -8.49
C ARG A 190 -10.75 -7.44 -8.13
N THR A 191 -9.79 -7.00 -7.32
CA THR A 191 -8.70 -7.84 -6.80
C THR A 191 -9.03 -8.28 -5.38
N ARG A 192 -9.09 -9.60 -5.15
CA ARG A 192 -9.22 -10.15 -3.80
C ARG A 192 -7.85 -10.23 -3.14
N ILE A 193 -7.78 -9.76 -1.91
CA ILE A 193 -6.59 -9.83 -1.08
C ILE A 193 -6.94 -10.46 0.26
N THR A 194 -6.02 -11.26 0.79
CA THR A 194 -6.09 -11.81 2.13
C THR A 194 -4.83 -11.41 2.86
N LEU A 195 -5.00 -10.65 3.94
CA LEU A 195 -3.90 -10.16 4.76
C LEU A 195 -3.98 -10.80 6.15
N HIS A 196 -2.84 -11.23 6.68
CA HIS A 196 -2.71 -11.76 8.03
C HIS A 196 -2.01 -10.74 8.91
N ALA A 197 -2.71 -10.33 9.96
CA ALA A 197 -2.23 -9.42 10.98
C ALA A 197 -1.57 -10.18 12.12
N ASP A 198 -0.38 -9.75 12.51
CA ASP A 198 0.43 -10.30 13.60
C ASP A 198 0.79 -9.18 14.57
N ARG A 199 0.15 -9.21 15.75
CA ARG A 199 0.35 -8.29 16.88
C ARG A 199 0.27 -6.81 16.50
N LEU A 200 -0.80 -6.40 15.82
CA LEU A 200 -1.11 -4.97 15.64
C LEU A 200 -1.48 -4.38 17.00
N LYS A 201 -1.00 -3.16 17.29
CA LYS A 201 -1.47 -2.42 18.46
C LYS A 201 -2.92 -2.03 18.24
N LEU A 202 -3.76 -2.34 19.23
CA LEU A 202 -5.19 -2.12 19.13
C LEU A 202 -5.54 -0.64 19.01
N SER A 203 -4.98 0.22 19.87
CA SER A 203 -5.29 1.66 19.86
C SER A 203 -4.90 2.34 18.55
N GLU A 204 -3.73 2.01 18.00
CA GLU A 204 -3.29 2.50 16.68
C GLU A 204 -4.23 2.03 15.55
N LEU A 205 -4.71 0.78 15.57
CA LEU A 205 -5.70 0.32 14.60
C LEU A 205 -6.99 1.15 14.70
N LEU A 206 -7.53 1.35 15.91
CA LEU A 206 -8.76 2.13 16.12
C LEU A 206 -8.64 3.57 15.63
N HIS A 207 -7.45 4.14 15.77
CA HIS A 207 -7.11 5.44 15.20
C HIS A 207 -7.16 5.43 13.67
N GLN A 208 -6.48 4.49 13.04
CA GLN A 208 -6.38 4.40 11.58
C GLN A 208 -7.73 4.16 10.91
N ILE A 209 -8.63 3.40 11.54
CA ILE A 209 -9.98 3.16 11.03
C ILE A 209 -11.01 4.23 11.44
N GLY A 210 -10.62 5.26 12.21
CA GLY A 210 -11.47 6.41 12.52
C GLY A 210 -12.40 6.28 13.73
N ILE A 211 -12.23 5.26 14.58
CA ILE A 211 -13.04 5.08 15.81
C ILE A 211 -12.69 6.12 16.87
N GLY A 212 -11.42 6.50 16.98
CA GLY A 212 -10.98 7.52 17.93
C GLY A 212 -9.47 7.73 17.89
N THR A 213 -8.99 8.83 18.46
CA THR A 213 -7.55 9.11 18.52
C THR A 213 -6.89 8.23 19.57
N ASP A 214 -5.78 7.58 19.20
CA ASP A 214 -4.94 6.84 20.12
C ASP A 214 -4.42 7.79 21.21
N SER A 215 -4.72 7.49 22.47
CA SER A 215 -4.20 8.23 23.63
C SER A 215 -3.35 7.34 24.53
N GLY A 216 -2.95 6.16 24.04
CA GLY A 216 -2.15 5.18 24.75
C GLY A 216 -2.84 3.83 24.88
N GLY A 217 -2.42 3.08 25.89
CA GLY A 217 -2.89 1.72 26.13
C GLY A 217 -1.91 0.66 25.67
N THR A 218 -2.27 -0.58 25.96
CA THR A 218 -1.44 -1.77 25.74
C THR A 218 -2.25 -2.89 25.11
N GLY A 219 -1.53 -3.80 24.49
CA GLY A 219 -2.10 -5.03 23.98
C GLY A 219 -2.29 -5.00 22.47
N THR A 220 -2.40 -6.21 21.95
CA THR A 220 -2.24 -6.45 20.53
C THR A 220 -3.29 -7.41 20.04
N ILE A 221 -3.61 -7.28 18.75
CA ILE A 221 -4.57 -8.11 18.06
C ILE A 221 -3.94 -8.72 16.83
N SER A 222 -4.36 -9.94 16.50
CA SER A 222 -3.93 -10.70 15.33
C SER A 222 -5.15 -11.29 14.64
N GLY A 223 -5.02 -11.66 13.38
CA GLY A 223 -6.12 -12.31 12.66
C GLY A 223 -6.00 -12.15 11.16
N THR A 224 -7.12 -12.19 10.46
CA THR A 224 -7.18 -12.16 9.00
C THR A 224 -8.08 -11.05 8.53
N ILE A 225 -7.63 -10.34 7.50
CA ILE A 225 -8.30 -9.21 6.87
C ILE A 225 -8.48 -9.57 5.39
N PRO A 226 -9.61 -10.20 5.02
CA PRO A 226 -10.00 -10.36 3.63
C PRO A 226 -10.55 -9.03 3.12
N ALA A 227 -10.08 -8.59 1.96
CA ALA A 227 -10.58 -7.40 1.31
C ALA A 227 -10.66 -7.54 -0.20
N ILE A 228 -11.45 -6.69 -0.81
CA ILE A 228 -11.52 -6.52 -2.25
C ILE A 228 -11.06 -5.09 -2.56
N ILE A 229 -10.09 -4.97 -3.44
CA ILE A 229 -9.66 -3.69 -4.00
C ILE A 229 -10.31 -3.54 -5.37
N SER A 230 -11.01 -2.43 -5.58
CA SER A 230 -11.60 -2.09 -6.87
C SER A 230 -11.52 -0.61 -7.15
N LYS A 231 -11.60 -0.24 -8.44
CA LYS A 231 -11.63 1.17 -8.87
C LYS A 231 -12.96 1.87 -8.51
N GLU A 232 -14.03 1.11 -8.38
CA GLU A 232 -15.40 1.64 -8.18
C GLU A 232 -15.76 1.75 -6.69
N GLU A 233 -15.43 0.73 -5.88
CA GLU A 233 -15.82 0.63 -4.45
C GLU A 233 -14.63 0.86 -3.50
N GLY A 234 -13.43 1.13 -4.02
CA GLY A 234 -12.23 1.26 -3.22
C GLY A 234 -11.84 -0.03 -2.48
N ILE A 235 -11.54 0.07 -1.17
CA ILE A 235 -11.26 -1.08 -0.29
C ILE A 235 -12.54 -1.52 0.39
N VAL A 236 -12.90 -2.78 0.17
CA VAL A 236 -14.10 -3.39 0.74
C VAL A 236 -13.71 -4.58 1.60
N PHE A 237 -13.91 -4.50 2.91
CA PHE A 237 -13.65 -5.63 3.80
C PHE A 237 -14.75 -6.68 3.70
N ARG A 238 -14.34 -7.94 3.80
CA ARG A 238 -15.22 -9.11 3.78
C ARG A 238 -14.95 -9.96 5.01
N ASP A 239 -15.75 -9.77 6.05
CA ASP A 239 -15.67 -10.55 7.29
C ASP A 239 -14.24 -10.63 7.87
N ALA A 240 -13.55 -9.49 7.92
CA ALA A 240 -12.26 -9.43 8.60
C ALA A 240 -12.46 -9.66 10.09
N TYR A 241 -11.56 -10.45 10.69
CA TYR A 241 -11.63 -10.80 12.09
C TYR A 241 -10.25 -10.66 12.74
N LEU A 242 -10.20 -9.92 13.83
CA LEU A 242 -9.01 -9.70 14.63
C LEU A 242 -9.35 -10.01 16.08
N TYR A 243 -8.40 -10.56 16.83
CA TYR A 243 -8.60 -10.95 18.21
C TYR A 243 -7.32 -10.79 19.02
N SER A 244 -7.45 -10.51 20.31
CA SER A 244 -6.30 -10.54 21.22
C SER A 244 -5.84 -11.97 21.46
N THR A 245 -4.55 -12.16 21.71
CA THR A 245 -4.01 -13.48 22.08
C THR A 245 -4.79 -14.02 23.29
N PRO A 246 -5.32 -15.26 23.24
CA PRO A 246 -6.02 -15.84 24.37
C PRO A 246 -5.14 -15.86 25.64
N GLY A 247 -5.65 -15.28 26.72
CA GLY A 247 -4.93 -15.19 28.00
C GLY A 247 -4.01 -13.97 28.14
N GLU A 248 -3.87 -13.13 27.10
CA GLU A 248 -3.19 -11.84 27.20
C GLU A 248 -4.22 -10.73 27.46
N GLU A 249 -4.10 -10.11 28.63
CA GLU A 249 -4.86 -8.90 28.95
C GLU A 249 -4.25 -7.67 28.26
N GLY A 250 -5.05 -6.64 28.06
CA GLY A 250 -4.58 -5.36 27.53
C GLY A 250 -5.43 -4.19 27.97
N ARG A 251 -5.04 -3.00 27.54
CA ARG A 251 -5.70 -1.75 27.88
C ARG A 251 -5.92 -0.90 26.63
N ILE A 252 -7.13 -0.38 26.47
CA ILE A 252 -7.43 0.62 25.45
C ILE A 252 -7.47 1.98 26.12
N GLU A 253 -6.76 2.96 25.57
CA GLU A 253 -6.93 4.36 25.92
C GLU A 253 -7.16 5.14 24.62
N LEU A 254 -8.36 5.68 24.45
CA LEU A 254 -8.73 6.35 23.22
C LEU A 254 -9.63 7.56 23.46
N ILE A 255 -9.55 8.54 22.58
CA ILE A 255 -10.47 9.68 22.54
C ILE A 255 -11.45 9.41 21.39
N PRO A 256 -12.72 9.03 21.66
CA PRO A 256 -13.68 8.69 20.60
C PRO A 256 -13.85 9.82 19.59
N SER A 257 -14.01 9.47 18.31
CA SER A 257 -14.30 10.45 17.27
C SER A 257 -15.71 11.03 17.41
N GLN A 258 -15.96 12.21 16.85
CA GLN A 258 -17.29 12.82 16.86
C GLN A 258 -18.32 11.91 16.17
N THR A 259 -17.96 11.30 15.03
CA THR A 259 -18.80 10.32 14.32
C THR A 259 -19.23 9.17 15.23
N VAL A 260 -18.30 8.65 16.05
CA VAL A 260 -18.62 7.59 17.03
C VAL A 260 -19.52 8.11 18.15
N LEU A 261 -19.26 9.29 18.69
CA LEU A 261 -20.09 9.90 19.73
C LEU A 261 -21.54 10.11 19.24
N ASP A 262 -21.71 10.66 18.04
CA ASP A 262 -23.01 10.91 17.42
C ASP A 262 -23.75 9.60 17.13
N SER A 263 -23.04 8.52 16.77
CA SER A 263 -23.63 7.20 16.56
C SER A 263 -24.25 6.56 17.83
N THR A 264 -23.97 7.12 19.01
CA THR A 264 -24.55 6.64 20.28
C THR A 264 -25.85 7.32 20.66
N GLU A 265 -26.30 8.33 19.92
CA GLU A 265 -27.52 9.06 20.25
C GLU A 265 -28.74 8.13 20.31
N GLY A 266 -29.47 8.20 21.43
CA GLY A 266 -30.67 7.38 21.65
C GLY A 266 -30.44 5.96 22.20
N SER A 267 -29.18 5.50 22.34
CA SER A 267 -28.83 4.19 22.91
C SER A 267 -27.98 4.33 24.17
N ILE A 268 -28.52 3.91 25.32
CA ILE A 268 -27.79 3.96 26.61
C ILE A 268 -26.64 2.95 26.58
N GLU A 269 -26.85 1.80 25.96
CA GLU A 269 -25.87 0.73 25.82
C GLU A 269 -24.68 1.17 24.96
N SER A 270 -24.94 1.83 23.83
CA SER A 270 -23.89 2.37 22.96
C SER A 270 -23.12 3.48 23.65
N ALA A 271 -23.81 4.38 24.36
CA ALA A 271 -23.18 5.45 25.14
C ALA A 271 -22.28 4.88 26.26
N LEU A 272 -22.75 3.86 26.99
CA LEU A 272 -21.94 3.13 27.96
C LEU A 272 -20.70 2.51 27.31
N ALA A 273 -20.86 1.84 26.16
CA ALA A 273 -19.75 1.20 25.47
C ALA A 273 -18.68 2.21 25.06
N VAL A 274 -19.08 3.36 24.49
CA VAL A 274 -18.15 4.43 24.11
C VAL A 274 -17.47 5.05 25.33
N ASP A 275 -18.20 5.30 26.41
CA ASP A 275 -17.62 5.81 27.65
C ASP A 275 -16.64 4.81 28.28
N ALA A 276 -16.94 3.51 28.24
CA ALA A 276 -16.06 2.46 28.72
C ALA A 276 -14.79 2.36 27.87
N LEU A 277 -14.90 2.46 26.54
CA LEU A 277 -13.79 2.34 25.60
C LEU A 277 -12.71 3.41 25.77
N LYS A 278 -13.06 4.60 26.31
CA LYS A 278 -12.10 5.68 26.59
C LYS A 278 -10.89 5.19 27.38
N ASN A 279 -11.12 4.26 28.31
CA ASN A 279 -10.09 3.70 29.18
C ASN A 279 -10.54 2.32 29.70
N PHE A 280 -10.25 1.27 28.93
CA PHE A 280 -10.79 -0.07 29.16
C PHE A 280 -9.69 -1.10 29.34
N SER A 281 -9.70 -1.85 30.45
CA SER A 281 -8.84 -3.03 30.63
C SER A 281 -9.60 -4.28 30.20
N TYR A 282 -9.17 -4.94 29.13
CA TYR A 282 -9.80 -6.14 28.61
C TYR A 282 -9.03 -7.41 28.98
N SER A 283 -9.77 -8.49 29.21
CA SER A 283 -9.23 -9.85 29.29
C SER A 283 -9.18 -10.53 27.92
N TRP A 284 -10.11 -10.16 27.03
CA TRP A 284 -10.04 -10.49 25.60
C TRP A 284 -10.85 -9.49 24.78
N VAL A 285 -10.47 -9.34 23.52
CA VAL A 285 -11.20 -8.54 22.52
C VAL A 285 -11.23 -9.27 21.19
N LYS A 286 -12.33 -9.09 20.47
CA LYS A 286 -12.53 -9.47 19.08
C LYS A 286 -13.09 -8.28 18.32
N ILE A 287 -12.59 -8.09 17.10
CA ILE A 287 -13.02 -7.04 16.19
C ILE A 287 -13.39 -7.70 14.87
N GLY A 288 -14.62 -7.49 14.43
CA GLY A 288 -15.08 -7.79 13.09
C GLY A 288 -15.10 -6.52 12.25
N LEU A 289 -14.54 -6.53 11.04
CA LEU A 289 -14.70 -5.43 10.07
C LEU A 289 -15.40 -5.97 8.83
N ASN A 290 -16.46 -5.30 8.42
CA ASN A 290 -17.17 -5.62 7.19
C ASN A 290 -17.64 -4.35 6.49
N THR A 291 -17.54 -4.31 5.17
CA THR A 291 -18.04 -3.18 4.38
C THR A 291 -19.30 -3.59 3.65
N GLN A 292 -20.38 -2.87 3.88
CA GLN A 292 -21.63 -2.98 3.14
C GLN A 292 -21.99 -1.62 2.55
N ASP A 293 -22.17 -1.58 1.23
CA ASP A 293 -22.34 -0.34 0.47
C ASP A 293 -21.19 0.65 0.79
N GLU A 294 -21.51 1.86 1.25
CA GLU A 294 -20.54 2.88 1.64
C GLU A 294 -20.27 2.92 3.16
N THR A 295 -20.64 1.86 3.88
CA THR A 295 -20.51 1.80 5.34
C THR A 295 -19.53 0.70 5.77
N LEU A 296 -18.53 1.08 6.56
CA LEU A 296 -17.70 0.18 7.34
C LEU A 296 -18.38 -0.10 8.68
N THR A 297 -18.78 -1.34 8.91
CA THR A 297 -19.22 -1.82 10.23
C THR A 297 -18.03 -2.43 10.96
N ALA A 298 -17.68 -1.83 12.10
CA ALA A 298 -16.70 -2.34 13.04
C ALA A 298 -17.43 -2.91 14.27
N LYS A 299 -17.50 -4.24 14.36
CA LYS A 299 -18.12 -4.96 15.48
C LYS A 299 -17.06 -5.26 16.54
N PHE A 300 -17.33 -4.87 17.78
CA PHE A 300 -16.49 -5.09 18.94
C PHE A 300 -17.17 -6.03 19.90
N GLU A 301 -16.49 -7.13 20.23
CA GLU A 301 -16.85 -8.01 21.33
C GLU A 301 -15.68 -8.04 22.30
N MET A 302 -15.90 -7.68 23.56
CA MET A 302 -14.86 -7.72 24.58
C MET A 302 -15.40 -8.01 25.96
N ASP A 303 -14.55 -8.61 26.79
CA ASP A 303 -14.78 -8.79 28.21
C ASP A 303 -13.69 -8.07 28.98
N GLY A 304 -14.07 -7.37 30.03
CA GLY A 304 -13.12 -6.60 30.82
C GLY A 304 -13.80 -5.66 31.78
N LYS A 305 -13.09 -4.57 32.12
CA LYS A 305 -13.61 -3.54 33.01
C LYS A 305 -13.11 -2.15 32.57
N PRO A 306 -13.96 -1.12 32.63
CA PRO A 306 -13.52 0.26 32.56
C PRO A 306 -12.56 0.53 33.71
N ALA A 307 -11.48 1.26 33.44
CA ALA A 307 -10.58 1.72 34.51
C ALA A 307 -11.22 2.89 35.29
N ASP A 308 -12.00 3.72 34.60
CA ASP A 308 -12.68 4.88 35.17
C ASP A 308 -14.08 4.51 35.68
N GLU A 309 -14.55 5.24 36.69
CA GLU A 309 -15.92 5.11 37.16
C GLU A 309 -16.87 5.73 36.12
N LEU A 310 -17.98 5.03 35.82
CA LEU A 310 -18.91 5.46 34.79
C LEU A 310 -20.24 5.90 35.41
N TYR A 311 -20.90 6.87 34.79
CA TYR A 311 -22.19 7.43 35.24
C TYR A 311 -23.39 6.58 34.79
N TYR A 312 -23.30 5.27 35.03
CA TYR A 312 -24.32 4.29 34.68
C TYR A 312 -24.55 3.32 35.84
N SER A 313 -25.76 2.81 35.99
CA SER A 313 -26.11 1.81 37.01
C SER A 313 -27.02 0.73 36.45
N VAL A 314 -27.08 -0.42 37.11
CA VAL A 314 -27.99 -1.51 36.76
C VAL A 314 -29.34 -1.24 37.43
N GLY A 315 -30.33 -0.86 36.62
CA GLY A 315 -31.73 -0.73 37.01
C GLY A 315 -32.48 -2.07 36.95
N LYS A 316 -33.80 -2.03 37.18
CA LYS A 316 -34.65 -3.24 37.09
C LYS A 316 -34.74 -3.81 35.68
N ASP A 317 -34.75 -2.93 34.68
CA ASP A 317 -35.01 -3.27 33.28
C ASP A 317 -33.77 -3.20 32.39
N GLY A 318 -32.58 -2.97 32.97
CA GLY A 318 -31.34 -2.82 32.21
C GLY A 318 -30.45 -1.70 32.75
N ILE A 319 -29.51 -1.24 31.92
CA ILE A 319 -28.59 -0.17 32.29
C ILE A 319 -29.28 1.19 32.17
N VAL A 320 -29.11 2.04 33.18
CA VAL A 320 -29.66 3.40 33.21
C VAL A 320 -28.57 4.41 33.53
N ARG A 321 -28.76 5.67 33.12
CA ARG A 321 -27.85 6.76 33.52
C ARG A 321 -27.96 7.01 35.03
N SER A 322 -26.81 7.19 35.67
CA SER A 322 -26.68 7.47 37.10
C SER A 322 -26.10 8.87 37.30
N LYS A 323 -26.58 9.59 38.33
CA LYS A 323 -25.98 10.87 38.75
C LYS A 323 -24.66 10.67 39.50
N ASN A 324 -24.48 9.49 40.10
CA ASN A 324 -23.28 9.14 40.84
C ASN A 324 -22.41 8.21 39.99
N PRO A 325 -21.08 8.40 40.00
CA PRO A 325 -20.18 7.49 39.31
C PRO A 325 -20.20 6.11 39.98
N VAL A 326 -20.14 5.06 39.16
CA VAL A 326 -20.17 3.66 39.59
C VAL A 326 -18.94 2.95 39.07
N LYS A 327 -18.27 2.22 39.98
CA LYS A 327 -17.14 1.36 39.64
C LYS A 327 -17.63 0.01 39.15
N PHE A 328 -17.48 -0.24 37.85
CA PHE A 328 -17.79 -1.52 37.24
C PHE A 328 -16.71 -2.56 37.58
N LYS A 329 -17.12 -3.73 38.09
CA LYS A 329 -16.19 -4.84 38.40
C LYS A 329 -15.86 -5.69 37.17
N GLY A 330 -16.75 -5.65 36.17
CA GLY A 330 -16.61 -6.34 34.90
C GLY A 330 -17.84 -6.04 34.04
N ILE A 331 -17.64 -5.88 32.73
CA ILE A 331 -18.69 -5.74 31.73
C ILE A 331 -18.28 -6.50 30.48
N LYS A 332 -19.27 -7.13 29.85
CA LYS A 332 -19.15 -7.65 28.50
C LYS A 332 -19.75 -6.62 27.55
N LEU A 333 -18.94 -6.13 26.62
CA LEU A 333 -19.35 -5.20 25.59
C LEU A 333 -19.53 -5.96 24.27
N ASP A 334 -20.67 -5.74 23.63
CA ASP A 334 -20.96 -6.17 22.26
C ASP A 334 -21.60 -4.98 21.56
N VAL A 335 -20.81 -4.27 20.76
CA VAL A 335 -21.20 -3.00 20.12
C VAL A 335 -20.73 -2.98 18.67
N SER A 336 -21.50 -2.33 17.80
CA SER A 336 -21.13 -2.13 16.40
C SER A 336 -21.11 -0.64 16.09
N PHE A 337 -20.01 -0.18 15.49
CA PHE A 337 -19.88 1.18 14.98
C PHE A 337 -20.01 1.16 13.47
N ASN A 338 -20.84 2.05 12.93
CA ASN A 338 -21.02 2.22 11.50
C ASN A 338 -20.35 3.53 11.10
N LEU A 339 -19.32 3.43 10.27
CA LEU A 339 -18.52 4.54 9.81
C LEU A 339 -18.69 4.70 8.30
N PRO A 340 -18.91 5.92 7.79
CA PRO A 340 -18.84 6.17 6.36
C PRO A 340 -17.46 5.79 5.81
N LEU A 341 -17.40 5.01 4.73
CA LEU A 341 -16.14 4.51 4.16
C LEU A 341 -15.23 5.65 3.69
N ASN A 342 -15.82 6.75 3.23
CA ASN A 342 -15.11 7.98 2.86
C ASN A 342 -14.42 8.67 4.05
N GLU A 343 -14.86 8.42 5.28
CA GLU A 343 -14.22 8.90 6.50
C GLU A 343 -13.14 7.96 7.03
N THR A 344 -13.01 6.74 6.48
CA THR A 344 -12.07 5.71 6.96
C THR A 344 -11.00 5.33 5.94
N LEU A 345 -11.40 4.85 4.75
CA LEU A 345 -10.56 4.13 3.79
C LEU A 345 -11.05 4.42 2.37
N PHE A 346 -10.89 5.66 1.93
CA PHE A 346 -11.34 6.05 0.60
C PHE A 346 -10.27 5.74 -0.44
N LEU A 347 -10.28 4.59 -1.13
CA LEU A 347 -9.49 4.43 -2.36
C LEU A 347 -10.25 5.07 -3.52
N PHE A 348 -9.59 6.00 -4.22
CA PHE A 348 -9.99 6.68 -5.46
C PHE A 348 -11.34 6.29 -6.08
N THR A 349 -12.25 7.25 -6.20
CA THR A 349 -13.23 7.31 -7.29
C THR A 349 -13.07 8.63 -8.02
N GLU A 350 -12.72 8.52 -9.30
CA GLU A 350 -12.49 9.54 -10.35
C GLU A 350 -11.43 10.64 -10.05
#